data_AF-A0A2V6K6P2-F1
#
_entry.id   AF-A0A2V6K6P2-F1
#
_cell.length_a   1.000
_cell.length_b   1.000
_cell.length_c   1.000
_cell.angle_alpha   90.00
_cell.angle_beta   90.00
_cell.angle_gamma   90.00
#
_symmetry.space_group_name_H-M   'P 1'
#
loop_
_entity.id
_entity.type
_entity.pdbx_description
1 polymer ?
#
loop_
_entity_poly.entity_id
_entity_poly.type
_entity_poly.pdbx_seq_one_letter_code
_entity_poly.pdbx_strand_id
1 'polypeptide(L)'
;MLLARILKQFLGVLVAILGGWLAGILFAFAWAAVDVTTHPGEVPGIALSVQPWIVALGSAAFIYPVLLALVPLYFFVPRSSPLWRWPICTSLGALAGVCIVFGFLSRPNVNPPESKLSWYILGAVIGSGTCFVGSTTREHYGTLKRK
;
A
#
# COMPACT_ATOMS: atom_id res chain seq x y z
N MET A 1 -28.01 15.01 -0.84
CA MET A 1 -27.36 14.11 -1.83
C MET A 1 -25.83 14.22 -1.88
N LEU A 2 -25.24 15.41 -1.92
CA LEU A 2 -23.77 15.59 -2.04
C LEU A 2 -22.97 14.76 -1.00
N LEU A 3 -23.29 14.91 0.29
CA LEU A 3 -22.64 14.23 1.42
C LEU A 3 -22.53 12.71 1.23
N ALA A 4 -23.58 12.05 0.73
CA ALA A 4 -23.57 10.60 0.49
C ALA A 4 -22.58 10.18 -0.61
N ARG A 5 -22.30 11.04 -1.60
CA ARG A 5 -21.24 10.79 -2.59
C ARG A 5 -19.85 10.96 -1.99
N ILE A 6 -19.66 11.98 -1.15
CA ILE A 6 -18.41 12.25 -0.41
C ILE A 6 -18.06 11.07 0.51
N LEU A 7 -19.02 10.57 1.29
CA LEU A 7 -18.85 9.38 2.13
C LEU A 7 -18.50 8.13 1.30
N LYS A 8 -19.13 7.94 0.14
CA LYS A 8 -18.82 6.80 -0.75
C LYS A 8 -17.40 6.90 -1.33
N GLN A 9 -16.97 8.10 -1.73
CA GLN A 9 -15.63 8.41 -2.21
C GLN A 9 -14.57 8.13 -1.12
N PHE A 10 -14.80 8.53 0.14
CA PHE A 10 -13.92 8.21 1.27
C PHE A 10 -13.88 6.71 1.61
N LEU A 11 -15.02 6.01 1.58
CA LEU A 11 -15.08 4.57 1.87
C LEU A 11 -14.26 3.76 0.84
N GLY A 12 -14.25 4.16 -0.43
CA GLY A 12 -13.37 3.56 -1.45
C GLY A 12 -11.89 3.77 -1.18
N VAL A 13 -11.49 4.99 -0.77
CA VAL A 13 -10.11 5.30 -0.36
C VAL A 13 -9.70 4.46 0.85
N LEU A 14 -10.57 4.34 1.86
CA LEU A 14 -10.33 3.52 3.06
C LEU A 14 -10.14 2.03 2.72
N VAL A 15 -11.02 1.46 1.87
CA VAL A 15 -10.92 0.06 1.42
C VAL A 15 -9.64 -0.17 0.62
N ALA A 16 -9.23 0.77 -0.24
CA ALA A 16 -7.97 0.69 -0.97
C ALA A 16 -6.75 0.67 -0.02
N ILE A 17 -6.70 1.57 0.97
CA ILE A 17 -5.62 1.64 1.97
C ILE A 17 -5.55 0.35 2.79
N LEU A 18 -6.68 -0.13 3.32
CA LEU A 18 -6.74 -1.37 4.09
C LEU A 18 -6.31 -2.58 3.26
N GLY A 19 -6.67 -2.61 1.97
CA GLY A 19 -6.23 -3.66 1.04
C GLY A 19 -4.73 -3.66 0.78
N GLY A 20 -4.12 -2.49 0.60
CA GLY A 20 -2.65 -2.37 0.43
C GLY A 20 -1.87 -2.63 1.71
N TRP A 21 -2.39 -2.22 2.86
CA TRP A 21 -1.80 -2.51 4.17
C TRP A 21 -1.86 -4.01 4.48
N LEU A 22 -2.99 -4.67 4.20
CA LEU A 22 -3.12 -6.13 4.27
C LEU A 22 -2.15 -6.84 3.31
N ALA A 23 -1.95 -6.34 2.10
CA ALA A 23 -0.95 -6.89 1.16
C ALA A 23 0.49 -6.79 1.72
N GLY A 24 0.85 -5.67 2.38
CA GLY A 24 2.12 -5.52 3.09
C GLY A 24 2.30 -6.49 4.26
N ILE A 25 1.24 -6.71 5.04
CA ILE A 25 1.23 -7.68 6.15
C ILE A 25 1.39 -9.12 5.64
N LEU A 26 0.62 -9.51 4.62
CA LEU A 26 0.71 -10.84 4.01
C LEU A 26 2.10 -11.08 3.39
N PHE A 27 2.70 -10.06 2.78
CA PHE A 27 4.06 -10.12 2.28
C PHE A 27 5.09 -10.29 3.41
N ALA A 28 4.94 -9.59 4.54
CA ALA A 28 5.81 -9.76 5.71
C ALA A 28 5.71 -11.17 6.32
N PHE A 29 4.50 -11.75 6.39
CA PHE A 29 4.32 -13.16 6.77
C PHE A 29 4.97 -14.13 5.78
N ALA A 30 4.79 -13.92 4.48
CA ALA A 30 5.39 -14.76 3.44
C ALA A 30 6.93 -14.67 3.46
N TRP A 31 7.49 -13.47 3.64
CA TRP A 31 8.94 -13.26 3.74
C TRP A 31 9.52 -13.96 4.98
N ALA A 32 8.93 -13.75 6.16
CA ALA A 32 9.38 -14.42 7.38
C ALA A 32 9.26 -15.96 7.31
N ALA A 33 8.25 -16.47 6.59
CA ALA A 33 8.12 -17.91 6.34
C ALA A 33 9.22 -18.45 5.40
N VAL A 34 9.58 -17.70 4.36
CA VAL A 34 10.73 -18.03 3.51
C VAL A 34 12.01 -18.04 4.34
N ASP A 35 12.33 -16.96 5.05
CA ASP A 35 13.57 -16.86 5.83
C ASP A 35 13.72 -17.98 6.88
N VAL A 36 12.65 -18.33 7.60
CA VAL A 36 12.67 -19.46 8.56
C VAL A 36 12.87 -20.82 7.89
N THR A 37 12.46 -20.99 6.62
CA THR A 37 12.67 -22.24 5.86
C THR A 37 14.01 -22.30 5.12
N THR A 38 14.59 -21.16 4.73
CA THR A 38 15.90 -21.11 4.04
C THR A 38 17.09 -20.97 4.97
N HIS A 39 16.91 -20.37 6.15
CA HIS A 39 17.97 -20.13 7.15
C HIS A 39 17.67 -20.83 8.49
N PRO A 40 17.46 -22.16 8.51
CA PRO A 40 17.02 -22.89 9.70
C PRO A 40 18.08 -22.87 10.81
N GLY A 41 17.74 -22.27 11.93
CA GLY A 41 18.60 -22.13 13.11
C GLY A 41 19.22 -20.74 13.29
N GLU A 42 19.28 -19.91 12.24
CA GLU A 42 19.70 -18.50 12.33
C GLU A 42 18.52 -17.60 12.69
N VAL A 43 17.34 -17.85 12.11
CA VAL A 43 16.11 -17.11 12.39
C VAL A 43 15.28 -17.84 13.45
N PRO A 44 15.07 -17.26 14.66
CA PRO A 44 14.26 -17.90 15.68
C PRO A 44 12.78 -17.87 15.28
N GLY A 45 12.05 -18.97 15.46
CA GLY A 45 10.65 -19.10 15.01
C GLY A 45 9.67 -18.05 15.56
N ILE A 46 10.03 -17.33 16.62
CA ILE A 46 9.27 -16.17 17.13
C ILE A 46 9.29 -14.96 16.17
N ALA A 47 10.25 -14.87 15.25
CA ALA A 47 10.24 -13.87 14.19
C ALA A 47 8.97 -13.99 13.33
N LEU A 48 8.52 -15.22 13.06
CA LEU A 48 7.30 -15.51 12.29
C LEU A 48 6.03 -14.92 12.93
N SER A 49 6.01 -14.76 14.27
CA SER A 49 4.88 -14.22 15.02
C SER A 49 5.08 -12.77 15.50
N VAL A 50 6.24 -12.15 15.25
CA VAL A 50 6.57 -10.79 15.73
C VAL A 50 6.93 -9.83 14.59
N GLN A 51 7.78 -10.24 13.63
CA GLN A 51 8.20 -9.41 12.48
C GLN A 51 7.00 -8.81 11.73
N PRO A 52 5.92 -9.57 11.40
CA PRO A 52 4.79 -9.04 10.65
C PRO A 52 4.00 -7.95 11.38
N TRP A 53 3.95 -7.96 12.71
CA TRP A 53 3.28 -6.90 13.49
C TRP A 53 4.15 -5.66 13.65
N ILE A 54 5.47 -5.81 13.76
CA ILE A 54 6.41 -4.69 13.68
C ILE A 54 6.31 -4.01 12.30
N VAL A 55 6.22 -4.80 11.23
CA VAL A 55 5.98 -4.28 9.87
C VAL A 55 4.59 -3.65 9.75
N ALA A 56 3.53 -4.21 10.35
CA ALA A 56 2.19 -3.61 10.36
C ALA A 56 2.19 -2.22 11.03
N LEU A 57 2.81 -2.10 12.21
CA LEU A 57 2.91 -0.84 12.96
C LEU A 57 3.82 0.17 12.25
N GLY A 58 5.00 -0.25 11.76
CA GLY A 58 5.90 0.62 11.00
C GLY A 58 5.30 1.10 9.68
N SER A 59 4.52 0.26 9.01
CA SER A 59 3.84 0.63 7.76
C SER A 59 2.62 1.55 7.96
N ALA A 60 2.14 1.76 9.19
CA ALA A 60 1.11 2.77 9.46
C ALA A 60 1.56 4.20 9.05
N ALA A 61 2.87 4.48 9.04
CA ALA A 61 3.44 5.74 8.54
C ALA A 61 3.13 6.01 7.05
N PHE A 62 2.80 4.97 6.27
CA PHE A 62 2.45 5.10 4.85
C PHE A 62 0.99 5.52 4.63
N ILE A 63 0.11 5.37 5.63
CA ILE A 63 -1.31 5.71 5.51
C ILE A 63 -1.50 7.19 5.12
N TYR A 64 -0.72 8.10 5.72
CA TYR A 64 -0.81 9.53 5.45
C TYR A 64 -0.40 9.94 4.01
N PRO A 65 0.80 9.61 3.50
CA PRO A 65 1.16 9.93 2.11
C PRO A 65 0.30 9.16 1.09
N VAL A 66 -0.18 7.95 1.40
CA VAL A 66 -1.10 7.21 0.53
C VAL A 66 -2.48 7.89 0.47
N LEU A 67 -3.01 8.42 1.59
CA LEU A 67 -4.21 9.28 1.58
C LEU A 67 -4.03 10.50 0.67
N LEU A 68 -2.90 11.20 0.77
CA LEU A 68 -2.60 12.38 -0.06
C LEU A 68 -2.55 12.06 -1.56
N ALA A 69 -2.14 10.85 -1.95
CA ALA A 69 -2.13 10.41 -3.35
C ALA A 69 -3.51 9.92 -3.84
N LEU A 70 -4.25 9.15 -3.00
CA LEU A 70 -5.51 8.53 -3.39
C LEU A 70 -6.71 9.47 -3.38
N VAL A 71 -6.80 10.41 -2.43
CA VAL A 71 -7.96 11.31 -2.33
C VAL A 71 -8.10 12.16 -3.60
N PRO A 72 -7.04 12.75 -4.18
CA PRO A 72 -7.13 13.39 -5.49
C PRO A 72 -7.55 12.41 -6.61
N LEU A 73 -6.99 11.20 -6.63
CA LEU A 73 -7.29 10.18 -7.65
C LEU A 73 -8.78 9.80 -7.66
N TYR A 74 -9.34 9.47 -6.49
CA TYR A 74 -10.72 9.03 -6.33
C TYR A 74 -11.77 10.10 -6.65
N PHE A 75 -11.40 11.37 -6.49
CA PHE A 75 -12.30 12.51 -6.67
C PHE A 75 -12.21 13.12 -8.08
N PHE A 76 -10.99 13.45 -8.55
CA PHE A 76 -10.78 14.24 -9.76
C PHE A 76 -10.57 13.40 -11.03
N VAL A 77 -10.12 12.14 -10.93
CA VAL A 77 -9.85 11.30 -12.12
C VAL A 77 -11.10 10.48 -12.49
N PRO A 78 -11.74 10.72 -13.66
CA PRO A 78 -12.95 10.00 -14.05
C PRO A 78 -12.73 8.49 -14.14
N ARG A 79 -13.73 7.68 -13.76
CA ARG A 79 -13.65 6.20 -13.73
C ARG A 79 -13.17 5.57 -15.04
N SER A 80 -13.45 6.23 -16.16
CA SER A 80 -13.07 5.81 -17.53
C SER A 80 -11.62 6.13 -17.92
N SER A 81 -10.83 6.79 -17.05
CA SER A 81 -9.42 7.09 -17.30
C SER A 81 -8.58 5.81 -17.41
N PRO A 82 -7.59 5.75 -18.31
CA PRO A 82 -6.67 4.60 -18.39
C PRO A 82 -5.86 4.39 -17.10
N LEU A 83 -5.68 5.43 -16.27
CA LEU A 83 -5.03 5.33 -14.95
C LEU A 83 -5.72 4.30 -14.03
N TRP A 84 -7.03 4.10 -14.20
CA TRP A 84 -7.82 3.12 -13.46
C TRP A 84 -7.78 1.70 -14.02
N ARG A 85 -7.04 1.43 -15.10
CA ARG A 85 -6.81 0.06 -15.58
C ARG A 85 -5.87 -0.65 -14.59
N TRP A 86 -6.21 -1.88 -14.20
CA TRP A 86 -5.50 -2.57 -13.12
C TRP A 86 -3.96 -2.60 -13.26
N PRO A 87 -3.31 -2.86 -14.43
CA PRO A 87 -1.86 -2.91 -14.46
C PRO A 87 -1.25 -1.51 -14.36
N ILE A 88 -1.89 -0.49 -14.97
CA ILE A 88 -1.43 0.90 -14.94
C ILE A 88 -1.51 1.46 -13.51
N CYS A 89 -2.64 1.25 -12.81
CA CYS A 89 -2.78 1.64 -11.41
C CYS A 89 -1.73 0.90 -10.56
N THR A 90 -1.62 -0.44 -10.70
CA THR A 90 -0.72 -1.27 -9.88
C THR A 90 0.74 -0.86 -10.04
N SER A 91 1.21 -0.59 -11.26
CA SER A 91 2.58 -0.10 -11.51
C SER A 91 2.81 1.32 -10.99
N LEU A 92 1.85 2.25 -11.18
CA LEU A 92 1.95 3.61 -10.63
C LEU A 92 1.92 3.60 -9.09
N GLY A 93 1.13 2.71 -8.49
CA GLY A 93 1.08 2.46 -7.06
C GLY A 93 2.40 1.93 -6.52
N ALA A 94 3.03 0.97 -7.22
CA ALA A 94 4.36 0.47 -6.86
C ALA A 94 5.40 1.60 -6.86
N LEU A 95 5.45 2.40 -7.94
CA LEU A 95 6.36 3.54 -8.06
C LEU A 95 6.11 4.60 -6.98
N ALA A 96 4.85 4.95 -6.71
CA ALA A 96 4.49 5.87 -5.63
C ALA A 96 4.93 5.33 -4.26
N GLY A 97 4.75 4.03 -4.00
CA GLY A 97 5.23 3.36 -2.81
C GLY A 97 6.74 3.48 -2.61
N VAL A 98 7.52 3.18 -3.66
CA VAL A 98 9.00 3.34 -3.64
C VAL A 98 9.40 4.79 -3.38
N CYS A 99 8.74 5.77 -4.02
CA CYS A 99 9.00 7.19 -3.80
C CYS A 99 8.67 7.64 -2.36
N ILE A 100 7.63 7.08 -1.73
CA ILE A 100 7.31 7.33 -0.32
C ILE A 100 8.41 6.78 0.59
N VAL A 101 8.87 5.54 0.38
CA VAL A 101 10.01 4.96 1.11
C VAL A 101 11.25 5.85 0.97
N PHE A 102 11.56 6.30 -0.25
CA PHE A 102 12.70 7.18 -0.53
C PHE A 102 12.61 8.50 0.26
N GLY A 103 11.44 9.12 0.33
CA GLY A 103 11.19 10.35 1.11
C GLY A 103 11.32 10.19 2.63
N PHE A 104 11.28 8.95 3.14
CA PHE A 104 11.61 8.63 4.53
C PHE A 104 13.11 8.26 4.70
N LEU A 105 13.63 7.31 3.90
CA LEU A 105 14.99 6.74 4.06
C LEU A 105 16.14 7.64 3.56
N SER A 106 15.82 8.74 2.88
CA SER A 106 16.77 9.81 2.52
C SER A 106 16.90 10.90 3.59
N ARG A 107 16.19 10.79 4.72
CA ARG A 107 16.37 11.69 5.87
C ARG A 107 17.58 11.24 6.71
N PRO A 108 18.47 12.16 7.14
CA PRO A 108 19.75 11.79 7.77
C PRO A 108 19.60 11.03 9.09
N ASN A 109 18.46 11.17 9.78
CA ASN A 109 18.20 10.50 11.06
C ASN A 109 17.41 9.18 10.92
N VAL A 110 17.18 8.68 9.70
CA VAL A 110 16.39 7.45 9.44
C VAL A 110 17.29 6.32 8.94
N ASN A 111 17.89 5.62 9.89
CA ASN A 111 18.56 4.34 9.66
C ASN A 111 17.56 3.20 9.93
N PRO A 112 17.10 2.46 8.91
CA PRO A 112 16.22 1.31 9.12
C PRO A 112 16.99 0.15 9.78
N PRO A 113 16.32 -0.71 10.56
CA PRO A 113 16.93 -1.89 11.18
C PRO A 113 17.21 -3.04 10.17
N GLU A 114 16.61 -2.97 8.98
CA GLU A 114 16.81 -3.91 7.88
C GLU A 114 17.38 -3.20 6.64
N SER A 115 17.77 -3.96 5.62
CA SER A 115 18.27 -3.42 4.36
C SER A 115 17.31 -2.38 3.75
N LYS A 116 17.85 -1.30 3.17
CA LYS A 116 17.01 -0.29 2.49
C LYS A 116 16.20 -0.92 1.34
N LEU A 117 16.69 -2.00 0.73
CA LEU A 117 16.00 -2.76 -0.31
C LEU A 117 14.71 -3.43 0.20
N SER A 118 14.73 -4.06 1.38
CA SER A 118 13.55 -4.67 2.02
C SER A 118 12.40 -3.65 2.12
N TRP A 119 12.72 -2.44 2.57
CA TRP A 119 11.76 -1.35 2.69
C TRP A 119 11.24 -0.83 1.35
N TYR A 120 12.08 -0.74 0.32
CA TYR A 120 11.62 -0.38 -1.04
C TYR A 120 10.66 -1.42 -1.62
N ILE A 121 10.94 -2.71 -1.43
CA ILE A 121 10.06 -3.81 -1.87
C ILE A 121 8.72 -3.75 -1.10
N LEU A 122 8.76 -3.62 0.23
CA LEU A 122 7.56 -3.47 1.05
C LEU A 122 6.70 -2.26 0.61
N GLY A 123 7.33 -1.10 0.35
CA GLY A 123 6.64 0.07 -0.19
C GLY A 123 5.99 -0.19 -1.54
N ALA A 124 6.69 -0.87 -2.45
CA ALA A 124 6.15 -1.28 -3.74
C ALA A 124 4.95 -2.24 -3.60
N VAL A 125 4.99 -3.20 -2.67
CA VAL A 125 3.89 -4.12 -2.37
C VAL A 125 2.67 -3.38 -1.81
N ILE A 126 2.86 -2.52 -0.80
CA ILE A 126 1.76 -1.74 -0.21
C ILE A 126 1.12 -0.83 -1.27
N GLY A 127 1.92 -0.08 -2.03
CA GLY A 127 1.43 0.84 -3.05
C GLY A 127 0.73 0.13 -4.22
N SER A 128 1.28 -1.00 -4.69
CA SER A 128 0.67 -1.81 -5.75
C SER A 128 -0.64 -2.44 -5.31
N GLY A 129 -0.68 -3.09 -4.14
CA GLY A 129 -1.90 -3.64 -3.56
C GLY A 129 -2.99 -2.58 -3.32
N THR A 130 -2.58 -1.39 -2.86
CA THR A 130 -3.46 -0.23 -2.68
C THR A 130 -4.14 0.16 -4.00
N CYS A 131 -3.36 0.39 -5.07
CA CYS A 131 -3.93 0.81 -6.35
C CYS A 131 -4.68 -0.33 -7.04
N PHE A 132 -4.27 -1.58 -6.86
CA PHE A 132 -5.00 -2.76 -7.32
C PHE A 132 -6.42 -2.80 -6.74
N VAL A 133 -6.56 -2.76 -5.40
CA VAL A 133 -7.86 -2.73 -4.72
C VAL A 133 -8.64 -1.44 -5.07
N GLY A 134 -7.96 -0.32 -5.27
CA GLY A 134 -8.59 0.89 -5.81
C GLY A 134 -9.19 0.68 -7.21
N SER A 135 -8.46 0.03 -8.11
CA SER A 135 -8.86 -0.20 -9.50
C SER A 135 -10.02 -1.19 -9.65
N THR A 136 -10.16 -2.16 -8.75
CA THR A 136 -11.29 -3.09 -8.72
C THR A 136 -12.52 -2.47 -8.06
N THR A 137 -12.34 -1.73 -6.96
CA THR A 137 -13.47 -1.16 -6.18
C THR A 137 -14.01 0.17 -6.72
N ARG A 138 -13.30 0.85 -7.65
CA ARG A 138 -13.70 2.12 -8.29
C ARG A 138 -15.14 2.15 -8.82
N GLU A 139 -15.67 1.02 -9.28
CA GLU A 139 -17.02 0.94 -9.85
C GLU A 139 -18.12 1.05 -8.79
N HIS A 140 -17.81 0.63 -7.57
CA HIS A 140 -18.68 0.83 -6.43
C HIS A 140 -18.52 2.26 -5.87
N TYR A 141 -17.29 2.74 -5.67
CA TYR A 141 -17.02 3.94 -4.84
C TYR A 141 -16.69 5.25 -5.58
N GLY A 142 -16.17 5.21 -6.82
CA GLY A 142 -15.71 6.41 -7.54
C GLY A 142 -16.82 7.38 -7.97
N THR A 143 -16.46 8.62 -8.30
CA THR A 143 -17.40 9.75 -8.46
C THR A 143 -18.16 9.83 -9.79
N LEU A 144 -17.54 9.48 -10.92
CA LEU A 144 -18.01 9.87 -12.25
C LEU A 144 -18.25 8.68 -13.20
N LYS A 145 -19.51 8.40 -13.54
CA LYS A 145 -19.86 7.87 -14.88
C LYS A 145 -19.67 9.00 -15.89
N ARG A 146 -19.04 8.74 -17.03
CA ARG A 146 -19.26 9.57 -18.23
C ARG A 146 -20.74 9.45 -18.61
N LYS A 147 -21.36 10.58 -18.96
CA LYS A 147 -22.51 10.56 -19.87
C LYS A 147 -21.97 10.34 -21.29
#